data_AF-A0A2N1CY37-F1
#
_entry.id   AF-A0A2N1CY37-F1
#
_cell.length_a   1.000
_cell.length_b   1.000
_cell.length_c   1.000
_cell.angle_alpha   90.00
_cell.angle_beta   90.00
_cell.angle_gamma   90.00
#
_symmetry.space_group_name_H-M   'P 1'
#
loop_
_entity.id
_entity.type
_entity.pdbx_description
1 polymer ?
#
loop_
_entity_poly.entity_id
_entity_poly.type
_entity_poly.pdbx_seq_one_letter_code
_entity_poly.pdbx_strand_id
1 'polypeptide(L)'
;MSDHEHGHQHQSHGDIIKRLKRAEGHLRSIVTMIEDSRACVDIAQQLHAVEKAVCQAKRVLIQDHIDHCLEHTVEALAVGERASLEDFKQITKYL
;
A
#
# COMPACT_ATOMS: atom_id res chain seq x y z
N MET A 1 -16.36 20.69 13.15
CA MET A 1 -16.54 19.73 14.26
C MET A 1 -17.14 18.49 13.63
N SER A 2 -16.43 17.40 13.34
CA SER A 2 -15.08 16.98 13.72
C SER A 2 -14.57 16.02 12.63
N ASP A 3 -13.40 16.31 12.06
CA ASP A 3 -12.63 15.42 11.20
C ASP A 3 -12.09 14.27 12.05
N HIS A 4 -12.73 13.10 11.98
CA HIS A 4 -12.20 11.86 12.53
C HIS A 4 -11.29 11.19 11.49
N GLU A 5 -10.11 11.78 11.29
CA GLU A 5 -8.98 11.09 10.65
C GLU A 5 -8.41 10.08 11.68
N HIS A 6 -9.01 8.88 11.73
CA HIS A 6 -8.43 7.78 12.49
C HIS A 6 -7.16 7.31 11.78
N GLY A 7 -6.03 7.92 12.13
CA GLY A 7 -4.70 7.46 11.77
C GLY A 7 -4.42 6.11 12.43
N HIS A 8 -4.94 5.03 11.85
CA HIS A 8 -4.62 3.67 12.26
C HIS A 8 -3.17 3.37 11.86
N GLN A 9 -2.26 3.56 12.80
CA GLN A 9 -0.84 3.28 12.61
C GLN A 9 -0.61 1.77 12.83
N HIS A 10 -0.68 0.99 11.76
CA HIS A 10 -0.51 -0.46 11.83
C HIS A 10 0.98 -0.86 11.96
N GLN A 11 1.26 -1.96 12.65
CA GLN A 11 2.64 -2.49 12.78
C GLN A 11 3.28 -2.84 11.43
N SER A 12 2.47 -3.23 10.43
CA SER A 12 2.91 -3.55 9.06
C SER A 12 3.48 -2.36 8.29
N HIS A 13 3.12 -1.12 8.70
CA HIS A 13 3.54 0.10 8.02
C HIS A 13 5.06 0.22 7.94
N GLY A 14 5.78 -0.26 8.97
CA GLY A 14 7.24 -0.29 8.96
C GLY A 14 7.82 -1.08 7.79
N ASP A 15 7.29 -2.26 7.51
CA ASP A 15 7.78 -3.12 6.42
C ASP A 15 7.30 -2.66 5.05
N ILE A 16 6.09 -2.09 4.96
CA ILE A 16 5.59 -1.43 3.75
C ILE A 16 6.50 -0.24 3.39
N ILE A 17 6.83 0.62 4.36
CA ILE A 17 7.76 1.75 4.19
C ILE A 17 9.12 1.24 3.70
N LYS A 18 9.68 0.19 4.31
CA LYS A 18 10.97 -0.38 3.86
C LYS A 18 10.89 -0.90 2.41
N ARG A 19 9.77 -1.49 1.99
CA ARG A 19 9.59 -1.95 0.59
C ARG A 19 9.49 -0.76 -0.36
N LEU A 20 8.72 0.26 -0.02
CA LEU A 20 8.57 1.47 -0.84
C LEU A 20 9.89 2.23 -0.96
N LYS A 21 10.68 2.36 0.10
CA LYS A 21 12.03 2.97 0.04
C LYS A 21 12.98 2.24 -0.90
N ARG A 22 12.89 0.90 -0.99
CA ARG A 22 13.68 0.14 -1.97
C ARG A 22 13.20 0.41 -3.40
N ALA A 23 11.89 0.42 -3.63
CA ALA A 23 11.30 0.76 -4.93
C ALA A 23 11.68 2.19 -5.37
N GLU A 24 11.69 3.14 -4.45
CA GLU A 24 12.17 4.53 -4.67
C GLU A 24 13.64 4.56 -5.11
N GLY A 25 14.51 3.80 -4.45
CA GLY A 25 15.91 3.67 -4.84
C GLY A 25 16.09 3.07 -6.24
N HIS A 26 15.30 2.05 -6.58
CA HIS A 26 15.29 1.46 -7.92
C HIS A 26 14.79 2.46 -8.96
N LEU A 27 13.74 3.22 -8.66
CA LEU A 27 13.21 4.23 -9.56
C LEU A 27 14.25 5.32 -9.87
N ARG A 28 15.01 5.77 -8.87
CA ARG A 28 16.16 6.66 -9.09
C ARG A 28 17.19 6.04 -10.06
N SER A 29 17.53 4.77 -9.88
CA SER A 29 18.45 4.08 -10.79
C SER A 29 17.90 4.03 -12.21
N ILE A 30 16.60 3.81 -12.39
CA ILE A 30 15.96 3.78 -13.72
C ILE A 30 16.05 5.14 -14.40
N VAL A 31 15.85 6.24 -13.65
CA VAL A 31 16.03 7.59 -14.19
C VAL A 31 17.45 7.76 -14.73
N THR A 32 18.47 7.36 -13.97
CA THR A 32 19.86 7.38 -14.45
C THR A 32 20.07 6.50 -15.67
N MET A 33 19.45 5.31 -15.75
CA MET A 33 19.54 4.45 -16.94
C MET A 33 18.97 5.13 -18.20
N ILE A 34 17.92 5.95 -18.04
CA ILE A 34 17.33 6.71 -19.14
C ILE A 34 18.26 7.85 -19.55
N GLU A 35 18.80 8.60 -18.58
CA GLU A 35 19.77 9.67 -18.81
C GLU A 35 21.03 9.16 -19.53
N ASP A 36 21.50 7.97 -19.15
CA ASP A 36 22.63 7.26 -19.76
C ASP A 36 22.30 6.61 -21.11
N SER A 37 21.07 6.78 -21.63
CA SER A 37 20.61 6.21 -22.91
C SER A 37 20.80 4.69 -23.01
N ARG A 38 20.55 3.96 -21.90
CA ARG A 38 20.60 2.49 -21.89
C ARG A 38 19.53 1.88 -22.79
N ALA A 39 19.72 0.59 -23.11
CA ALA A 39 18.79 -0.16 -23.93
C ALA A 39 17.36 -0.16 -23.35
N CYS A 40 16.37 0.13 -24.20
CA CYS A 40 14.96 0.21 -23.78
C CYS A 40 14.46 -1.07 -23.10
N VAL A 41 14.97 -2.24 -23.51
CA VAL A 41 14.60 -3.53 -22.92
C VAL A 41 15.04 -3.62 -21.46
N ASP A 42 16.26 -3.16 -21.14
CA ASP A 42 16.77 -3.14 -19.76
C ASP A 42 15.93 -2.21 -18.89
N ILE A 43 15.61 -1.01 -19.40
CA ILE A 43 14.77 -0.02 -18.71
C ILE A 43 13.37 -0.60 -18.44
N ALA A 44 12.75 -1.23 -19.44
CA ALA A 44 11.44 -1.85 -19.30
C ALA A 44 11.43 -2.97 -18.24
N GLN A 45 12.48 -3.80 -18.21
CA GLN A 45 12.63 -4.84 -17.19
C GLN A 45 12.72 -4.27 -15.78
N GLN A 46 13.50 -3.19 -15.58
CA GLN A 46 13.62 -2.55 -14.28
C GLN A 46 12.31 -1.87 -13.84
N LEU A 47 11.62 -1.18 -14.76
CA LEU A 47 10.30 -0.61 -14.50
C LEU A 47 9.31 -1.68 -14.07
N HIS A 48 9.30 -2.84 -14.73
CA HIS A 48 8.43 -3.95 -14.36
C HIS A 48 8.76 -4.49 -12.95
N ALA A 49 10.03 -4.57 -12.58
CA ALA A 49 10.43 -4.97 -11.23
C ALA A 49 9.92 -3.99 -10.16
N VAL A 50 9.99 -2.68 -10.44
CA VAL A 50 9.45 -1.64 -9.55
C VAL A 50 7.93 -1.72 -9.44
N GLU A 51 7.23 -1.87 -10.57
CA GLU A 51 5.78 -2.05 -10.61
C GLU A 51 5.34 -3.23 -9.73
N LYS A 52 6.02 -4.38 -9.86
CA LYS A 52 5.75 -5.56 -9.02
C LYS A 52 5.99 -5.28 -7.55
N ALA A 53 7.09 -4.60 -7.19
CA ALA A 53 7.38 -4.26 -5.80
C ALA A 53 6.31 -3.36 -5.18
N VAL A 54 5.83 -2.35 -5.92
CA VAL A 54 4.76 -1.44 -5.48
C VAL A 54 3.43 -2.19 -5.38
N CYS A 55 3.08 -3.02 -6.36
CA CYS A 55 1.87 -3.85 -6.30
C CYS A 55 1.86 -4.77 -5.07
N GLN A 56 3.00 -5.36 -4.72
CA GLN A 56 3.11 -6.19 -3.52
C GLN A 56 2.98 -5.37 -2.24
N ALA A 57 3.59 -4.18 -2.17
CA ALA A 57 3.44 -3.29 -1.03
C ALA A 57 1.97 -2.88 -0.83
N LYS A 58 1.26 -2.54 -1.92
CA LYS A 58 -0.17 -2.24 -1.92
C LYS A 58 -0.98 -3.41 -1.37
N ARG A 59 -0.73 -4.63 -1.86
CA ARG A 59 -1.44 -5.85 -1.39
C ARG A 59 -1.28 -6.07 0.10
N VAL A 60 -0.05 -5.94 0.62
CA VAL A 60 0.21 -6.09 2.05
C VAL A 60 -0.52 -5.03 2.87
N LEU A 61 -0.52 -3.77 2.41
CA LEU A 61 -1.27 -2.68 3.06
C LEU A 61 -2.77 -2.99 3.15
N ILE A 62 -3.37 -3.41 2.04
CA ILE A 62 -4.80 -3.70 1.99
C ILE A 62 -5.15 -4.91 2.87
N GLN A 63 -4.34 -5.97 2.83
CA GLN A 63 -4.56 -7.16 3.65
C GLN A 63 -4.50 -6.82 5.15
N ASP A 64 -3.48 -6.09 5.57
CA ASP A 64 -3.29 -5.73 6.97
C ASP A 64 -4.43 -4.83 7.50
N HIS A 65 -4.91 -3.91 6.67
CA HIS A 65 -6.08 -3.10 7.00
C HIS A 65 -7.36 -3.94 7.05
N ILE A 66 -7.57 -4.88 6.12
CA ILE A 66 -8.72 -5.79 6.14
C ILE A 66 -8.73 -6.62 7.42
N ASP A 67 -7.60 -7.21 7.80
CA ASP A 67 -7.48 -8.06 8.99
C ASP A 67 -7.84 -7.26 10.25
N HIS A 68 -7.34 -6.03 10.35
CA HIS A 68 -7.67 -5.13 11.45
C HIS A 68 -9.14 -4.67 11.42
N CYS A 69 -9.66 -4.21 10.27
CA CYS A 69 -11.05 -3.78 10.17
C CYS A 69 -12.03 -4.91 10.46
N LEU A 70 -11.73 -6.16 10.11
CA LEU A 70 -12.57 -7.30 10.44
C LEU A 70 -12.62 -7.56 11.95
N GLU A 71 -11.49 -7.47 12.65
CA GLU A 71 -11.43 -7.61 14.11
C GLU A 71 -12.31 -6.55 14.80
N HIS A 72 -12.17 -5.28 14.38
CA HIS A 72 -13.00 -4.18 14.87
C HIS A 72 -14.46 -4.27 14.43
N THR A 73 -14.75 -4.76 13.22
CA THR A 73 -16.13 -4.91 12.72
C THR A 73 -16.89 -5.97 13.50
N VAL A 74 -16.26 -7.09 13.86
CA VAL A 74 -16.90 -8.13 14.67
C VAL A 74 -17.29 -7.59 16.05
N GLU A 75 -16.42 -6.78 16.66
CA GLU A 75 -16.71 -6.09 17.92
C GLU A 75 -17.79 -5.00 17.75
N ALA A 76 -17.70 -4.19 16.70
CA ALA A 76 -18.64 -3.13 16.38
C ALA A 76 -20.05 -3.65 16.03
N LEU A 77 -20.18 -4.80 15.36
CA LEU A 77 -21.47 -5.43 15.06
C LEU A 77 -22.18 -5.90 16.33
N ALA A 78 -21.44 -6.23 17.40
CA ALA A 78 -22.03 -6.51 18.72
C ALA A 78 -22.60 -5.24 19.39
N VAL A 79 -22.13 -4.06 18.99
CA VAL A 79 -22.49 -2.75 19.58
C VAL A 79 -23.35 -1.89 18.63
N GLY A 80 -23.50 -2.29 17.35
CA GLY A 80 -24.34 -1.62 16.35
C GLY A 80 -23.66 -0.50 15.54
N GLU A 81 -22.34 -0.45 15.49
CA GLU A 81 -21.58 0.64 14.86
C GLU A 81 -21.41 0.42 13.34
N ARG A 82 -21.83 1.40 12.51
CA ARG A 82 -21.80 1.30 11.04
C ARG A 82 -20.53 1.86 10.37
N ALA A 83 -19.75 2.67 11.09
CA ALA A 83 -18.60 3.38 10.52
C ALA A 83 -17.49 2.42 10.03
N SER A 84 -17.22 1.33 10.76
CA SER A 84 -16.18 0.34 10.40
C SER A 84 -16.42 -0.34 9.03
N LEU A 85 -17.69 -0.43 8.59
CA LEU A 85 -18.05 -1.01 7.30
C LEU A 85 -17.78 -0.08 6.10
N GLU A 86 -17.75 1.23 6.30
CA GLU A 86 -17.50 2.18 5.21
C GLU A 86 -16.02 2.23 4.83
N ASP A 87 -15.13 2.24 5.82
CA ASP A 87 -13.68 2.20 5.60
C ASP A 87 -13.25 0.91 4.88
N PHE A 88 -13.81 -0.23 5.30
CA PHE A 88 -13.62 -1.52 4.63
C PHE A 88 -14.05 -1.48 3.15
N LYS A 89 -15.22 -0.88 2.85
CA LYS A 89 -15.68 -0.71 1.46
C LYS A 89 -14.77 0.21 0.65
N GLN A 90 -14.14 1.20 1.27
CA GLN A 90 -13.29 2.14 0.57
C GLN A 90 -11.97 1.47 0.14
N ILE A 91 -11.35 0.70 1.03
CA ILE A 91 -10.05 0.09 0.72
C ILE A 91 -10.15 -1.07 -0.28
N THR A 92 -11.26 -1.82 -0.27
CA THR A 92 -11.49 -2.95 -1.19
C THR A 92 -11.56 -2.52 -2.66
N LYS A 93 -11.81 -1.23 -2.94
CA LYS A 93 -11.72 -0.65 -4.30
C LYS A 93 -10.32 -0.74 -4.90
N TYR A 94 -9.30 -0.92 -4.09
CA TYR A 94 -7.89 -0.95 -4.51
C TYR A 94 -7.30 -2.36 -4.60
N LEU A 95 -8.11 -3.41 -4.39
CA LEU A 95 -7.72 -4.81 -4.60
C LEU A 95 -7.30 -5.08 -6.06
#